data_AF-A0A1K2FD72-F1
#
_entry.id   AF-A0A1K2FD72-F1
#
_cell.length_a   1.000
_cell.length_b   1.000
_cell.length_c   1.000
_cell.angle_alpha   90.00
_cell.angle_beta   90.00
_cell.angle_gamma   90.00
#
_symmetry.space_group_name_H-M   'P 1'
#
loop_
_entity.id
_entity.type
_entity.pdbx_description
1 polymer ?
#
loop_
_entity_poly.entity_id
_entity_poly.type
_entity_poly.pdbx_seq_one_letter_code
_entity_poly.pdbx_strand_id
1 'polypeptide(L)'
;MRAECGTSLSRWSAPELAREVVARSIASTISASTVRRWLDQDATKPWRHRSWISISDLGFRRKAARVLDLYARAWDGEPLGAKGYVISAEEKTSTDHGAVTSAYDPL
;
A
#
# COMPACT_ATOMS: atom_id res chain seq x y z
N MET A 1 7.60 -13.77 3.36
CA MET A 1 8.24 -14.60 4.41
C MET A 1 7.16 -15.43 5.08
N ARG A 2 7.12 -16.75 4.84
CA ARG A 2 6.14 -17.64 5.46
C ARG A 2 6.50 -17.71 6.94
N ALA A 3 5.62 -17.31 7.84
CA ALA A 3 5.86 -17.55 9.26
C ALA A 3 5.99 -19.06 9.44
N GLU A 4 7.11 -19.51 10.01
CA GLU A 4 7.49 -20.93 10.18
C GLU A 4 6.48 -21.73 11.04
N CYS A 5 5.44 -21.08 11.56
CA CYS A 5 4.44 -21.62 12.46
C CYS A 5 3.19 -22.20 11.78
N GLY A 6 3.20 -22.45 10.47
CA GLY A 6 2.10 -23.08 9.73
C GLY A 6 0.79 -22.28 9.66
N THR A 7 0.70 -21.15 10.37
CA THR A 7 -0.47 -20.26 10.43
C THR A 7 -0.03 -18.83 10.15
N SER A 8 -0.86 -18.06 9.45
CA SER A 8 -0.59 -16.63 9.23
C SER A 8 -0.52 -15.86 10.55
N LEU A 9 0.48 -14.98 10.69
CA LEU A 9 0.62 -14.05 11.82
C LEU A 9 -0.62 -13.17 12.03
N SER A 10 -1.44 -12.98 10.99
CA SER A 10 -2.71 -12.25 11.09
C SER A 10 -3.77 -12.91 11.99
N ARG A 11 -3.62 -14.19 12.34
CA ARG A 11 -4.53 -14.93 13.24
C ARG A 11 -4.07 -14.95 14.69
N TRP A 12 -2.87 -14.46 14.96
CA TRP A 12 -2.29 -14.55 16.28
C TRP A 12 -2.77 -13.41 17.16
N SER A 13 -3.18 -13.75 18.38
CA SER A 13 -3.53 -12.78 19.40
C SER A 13 -2.26 -12.17 20.02
N ALA A 14 -2.39 -10.97 20.61
CA ALA A 14 -1.29 -10.31 21.32
C ALA A 14 -0.61 -11.18 22.42
N PRO A 15 -1.34 -11.98 23.23
CA PRO A 15 -0.68 -12.88 24.18
C PRO A 15 0.04 -14.06 23.51
N GLU A 16 -0.44 -14.58 22.37
CA GLU A 16 0.27 -15.63 21.62
C GLU A 16 1.57 -15.10 21.02
N LEU A 17 1.53 -13.90 20.45
CA LEU A 17 2.74 -13.20 19.97
C LEU A 17 3.73 -12.94 21.11
N ALA A 18 3.26 -12.51 22.29
CA ALA A 18 4.14 -12.30 23.44
C ALA A 18 4.85 -13.59 23.87
N ARG A 19 4.13 -14.72 23.90
CA ARG A 19 4.70 -16.04 24.21
C ARG A 19 5.75 -16.45 23.20
N GLU A 20 5.48 -16.25 21.91
CA GLU A 20 6.42 -16.61 20.85
C GLU A 20 7.69 -15.75 20.85
N VAL A 21 7.56 -14.43 21.12
CA VAL A 21 8.71 -13.52 21.24
C VAL A 21 9.66 -13.99 22.34
N VAL A 22 9.12 -14.48 23.45
CA VAL A 22 9.90 -15.08 24.54
C VAL A 22 10.44 -16.45 24.13
N ALA A 23 9.63 -17.31 23.51
CA ALA A 23 10.05 -18.65 23.06
C ALA A 23 11.21 -18.60 22.06
N ARG A 24 11.23 -17.60 21.18
CA ARG A 24 12.31 -17.34 20.23
C ARG A 24 13.49 -16.54 20.82
N SER A 25 13.45 -16.23 22.12
CA SER A 25 14.46 -15.43 22.83
C SER A 25 14.72 -14.05 22.19
N ILE A 26 13.72 -13.47 21.52
CA ILE A 26 13.81 -12.13 20.92
C ILE A 26 13.79 -11.06 22.02
N ALA A 27 13.01 -11.29 23.08
CA ALA A 27 13.04 -10.49 24.30
C ALA A 27 12.91 -11.42 25.53
N SER A 28 13.60 -11.09 26.63
CA SER A 28 13.58 -11.89 27.86
C SER A 28 12.20 -11.89 28.54
N THR A 29 11.46 -10.79 28.41
CA THR A 29 10.06 -10.71 28.82
C THR A 29 9.35 -9.62 28.01
N ILE A 30 8.09 -9.85 27.64
CA ILE A 30 7.24 -8.84 27.04
C ILE A 30 5.79 -9.07 27.43
N SER A 31 5.06 -8.00 27.77
CA SER A 31 3.64 -8.10 28.07
C SER A 31 2.81 -8.05 26.79
N ALA A 32 1.67 -8.76 26.78
CA ALA A 32 0.70 -8.70 25.69
C ALA A 32 0.23 -7.27 25.41
N SER A 33 0.13 -6.42 26.45
CA SER A 33 -0.23 -5.00 26.31
C SER A 33 0.83 -4.21 25.54
N THR A 34 2.11 -4.54 25.70
CA THR A 34 3.22 -3.90 24.96
C THR A 34 3.18 -4.33 23.50
N VAL A 35 2.98 -5.62 23.23
CA VAL A 35 2.79 -6.14 21.87
C VAL A 35 1.61 -5.46 21.19
N ARG A 36 0.46 -5.35 21.87
CA ARG A 36 -0.73 -4.66 21.34
C ARG A 36 -0.45 -3.20 21.05
N ARG A 37 0.25 -2.49 21.95
CA ARG A 37 0.64 -1.09 21.75
C ARG A 37 1.51 -0.93 20.50
N TRP A 38 2.47 -1.80 20.29
CA TRP A 38 3.32 -1.76 19.09
C TRP A 38 2.50 -2.01 17.82
N LEU A 39 1.64 -3.03 17.80
CA LEU A 39 0.75 -3.31 16.66
C LEU A 39 -0.24 -2.18 16.39
N ASP A 40 -0.67 -1.45 17.41
CA ASP A 40 -1.56 -0.30 17.28
C ASP A 40 -0.86 0.95 16.74
N GLN A 41 0.43 1.10 17.03
CA GLN A 41 1.29 2.21 16.58
C GLN A 41 1.93 1.95 15.21
N ASP A 42 2.17 0.69 14.88
CA ASP A 42 2.75 0.31 13.61
C ASP A 42 1.76 0.61 12.49
N ALA A 43 2.16 1.44 11.53
CA ALA A 43 1.33 2.03 10.47
C ALA A 43 0.82 1.01 9.42
N THR A 44 0.78 -0.27 9.79
CA THR A 44 0.25 -1.39 9.00
C THR A 44 -1.21 -1.23 8.59
N LYS A 45 -1.91 -0.25 9.17
CA LYS A 45 -3.26 0.14 8.76
C LYS A 45 -3.27 1.60 8.31
N PRO A 46 -2.87 1.89 7.05
CA PRO A 46 -3.00 3.22 6.46
C PRO A 46 -4.42 3.79 6.57
N TRP A 47 -5.45 2.93 6.58
CA TRP A 47 -6.85 3.35 6.74
C TRP A 47 -7.23 3.83 8.14
N ARG A 48 -6.43 3.54 9.18
CA ARG A 48 -6.64 4.10 10.53
C ARG A 48 -6.11 5.53 10.64
N HIS A 49 -5.09 5.86 9.85
CA HIS A 49 -4.56 7.20 9.74
C HIS A 49 -5.15 7.86 8.49
N ARG A 50 -6.24 8.63 8.66
CA ARG A 50 -6.93 9.41 7.61
C ARG A 50 -6.08 10.55 7.02
N SER A 51 -4.75 10.42 7.03
CA SER A 51 -3.81 11.33 6.38
C SER A 51 -4.09 11.49 4.88
N TRP A 52 -4.69 10.48 4.24
CA TRP A 52 -5.14 10.57 2.83
C TRP A 52 -6.31 11.55 2.62
N ILE A 53 -7.09 11.87 3.66
CA ILE A 53 -8.27 12.75 3.58
C ILE A 53 -7.86 14.23 3.70
N SER A 54 -6.75 14.51 4.38
CA SER A 54 -6.27 15.87 4.57
C SER A 54 -5.01 16.12 3.75
N ILE A 55 -5.17 16.84 2.64
CA ILE A 55 -4.06 17.34 1.84
C ILE A 55 -3.44 18.52 2.61
N SER A 56 -2.33 18.27 3.31
CA SER A 56 -1.60 19.29 4.07
C SER A 56 -0.46 19.97 3.28
N ASP A 57 -0.20 19.54 2.04
CA ASP A 57 0.85 20.09 1.20
C ASP A 57 0.33 21.28 0.38
N LEU A 58 0.86 22.48 0.65
CA LEU A 58 0.57 23.71 -0.10
C LEU A 58 0.90 23.57 -1.60
N GLY A 59 1.84 22.69 -1.95
CA GLY A 59 2.21 22.37 -3.33
C GLY A 59 1.38 21.25 -3.97
N PHE A 60 0.39 20.67 -3.27
CA PHE A 60 -0.33 19.49 -3.73
C PHE A 60 -0.98 19.70 -5.10
N ARG A 61 -1.70 20.81 -5.30
CA ARG A 61 -2.38 21.09 -6.58
C ARG A 61 -1.42 21.02 -7.76
N ARG A 62 -0.24 21.64 -7.63
CA ARG A 62 0.79 21.64 -8.67
C ARG A 62 1.36 20.25 -8.92
N LYS A 63 1.58 19.45 -7.87
CA LYS A 63 2.07 18.07 -8.00
C LYS A 63 1.00 17.15 -8.61
N ALA A 64 -0.25 17.28 -8.18
CA ALA A 64 -1.38 16.52 -8.67
C ALA A 64 -1.69 16.83 -10.14
N ALA A 65 -1.61 18.11 -10.54
CA ALA A 65 -1.80 18.51 -11.93
C ALA A 65 -0.85 17.75 -12.87
N ARG A 66 0.44 17.65 -12.54
CA ARG A 66 1.41 16.90 -13.35
C ARG A 66 1.08 15.42 -13.50
N VAL A 67 0.54 14.79 -12.44
CA VAL A 67 0.10 13.40 -12.48
C VAL A 67 -1.15 13.26 -13.34
N LEU A 68 -2.11 14.18 -13.21
CA LEU A 68 -3.33 14.20 -14.02
C LEU A 68 -3.02 14.43 -15.50
N ASP A 69 -2.09 15.34 -15.83
CA ASP A 69 -1.64 15.59 -17.19
C ASP A 69 -1.04 14.33 -17.80
N LEU A 70 -0.20 13.59 -17.06
CA LEU A 70 0.34 12.31 -17.51
C LEU A 70 -0.77 11.28 -17.83
N TYR A 71 -1.78 11.15 -16.97
CA TYR A 71 -2.93 10.28 -17.26
C TYR A 71 -3.75 10.75 -18.47
N ALA A 72 -3.82 12.07 -18.70
CA ALA A 72 -4.42 12.67 -19.89
C ALA A 72 -3.52 12.59 -21.13
N ARG A 73 -2.38 11.88 -21.05
CA ARG A 73 -1.34 11.79 -22.07
C ARG A 73 -0.77 13.14 -22.49
N ALA A 74 -0.57 14.04 -21.53
CA ALA A 74 0.07 15.34 -21.71
C ALA A 74 1.26 15.52 -20.75
N TRP A 75 2.27 16.26 -21.17
CA TRP A 75 3.41 16.66 -20.36
C TRP A 75 3.80 18.10 -20.66
N ASP A 76 3.86 18.95 -19.63
CA ASP A 76 4.13 20.39 -19.75
C ASP A 76 3.24 21.10 -20.81
N GLY A 77 2.00 20.63 -20.98
CA GLY A 77 1.05 21.14 -21.96
C GLY A 77 1.14 20.51 -23.35
N GLU A 78 2.13 19.64 -23.60
CA GLU A 78 2.33 18.99 -24.89
C GLU A 78 1.81 17.54 -24.87
N PRO A 79 1.17 17.06 -25.95
CA PRO A 79 0.71 15.69 -26.04
C PRO A 79 1.89 14.71 -26.05
N LEU A 80 1.80 13.65 -25.25
CA LEU A 80 2.72 12.52 -25.32
C LEU A 80 2.57 11.85 -26.69
N GLY A 81 3.70 11.70 -27.39
CA GLY A 81 3.73 11.01 -28.68
C GLY A 81 3.20 9.57 -28.58
N ALA A 82 2.87 8.98 -29.74
CA ALA A 82 2.30 7.63 -29.83
C ALA A 82 3.14 6.52 -29.15
N LYS A 83 4.44 6.76 -28.95
CA LYS A 83 5.38 5.86 -28.28
C LYS A 83 5.73 6.29 -26.83
N GLY A 84 5.06 7.32 -26.31
CA GLY A 84 5.21 7.74 -24.92
C GLY A 84 4.45 6.79 -23.99
N TYR A 85 5.13 6.30 -22.96
CA TYR A 85 4.56 5.41 -21.95
C TYR A 85 4.57 6.10 -20.59
N VAL A 86 3.46 6.00 -19.87
CA VAL A 86 3.35 6.42 -18.48
C VAL A 86 3.44 5.18 -17.61
N ILE A 87 4.41 5.15 -16.69
CA ILE A 87 4.63 4.02 -15.78
C ILE A 87 4.25 4.48 -14.38
N SER A 88 3.21 3.87 -13.80
CA SER A 88 2.81 4.10 -12.41
C SER A 88 3.39 3.02 -11.51
N ALA A 89 4.05 3.43 -10.42
CA ALA A 89 4.63 2.48 -9.45
C ALA A 89 3.55 1.80 -8.58
N GLU A 90 2.37 2.41 -8.46
CA GLU A 90 1.25 1.84 -7.71
C GLU A 90 0.30 0.97 -8.53
N GLU A 91 0.69 0.50 -9.71
CA GLU A 91 -0.09 -0.49 -10.43
C GLU A 91 -0.28 -1.71 -9.52
N LYS A 92 -1.45 -1.79 -8.89
CA LYS A 92 -1.96 -3.06 -8.41
C LYS A 92 -2.06 -3.92 -9.65
N THR A 93 -1.18 -4.89 -9.78
CA THR A 93 -1.43 -6.04 -10.63
C THR A 93 -2.71 -6.68 -10.11
N SER A 94 -3.86 -6.23 -10.63
CA SER A 94 -5.12 -6.96 -10.52
C SER A 94 -4.80 -8.31 -11.11
N THR A 95 -4.62 -9.30 -10.23
CA THR A 95 -4.47 -10.69 -10.64
C THR A 95 -5.85 -11.19 -11.00
N ASP A 96 -6.44 -10.62 -12.06
CA ASP A 96 -7.60 -11.20 -12.71
C ASP A 96 -7.07 -12.10 -13.83
N HIS A 97 -7.04 -13.40 -13.54
CA HIS A 97 -7.05 -14.42 -14.59
C HIS A 97 -8.43 -14.40 -15.25
N GLY A 98 -8.59 -13.56 -16.27
CA GLY A 98 -9.79 -13.51 -17.09
C GLY A 98 -9.60 -12.56 -18.25
N ALA A 99 -9.41 -13.09 -19.45
CA ALA A 99 -9.21 -12.34 -20.68
C ALA A 99 -10.34 -11.33 -20.90
N VAL A 100 -10.00 -10.06 -21.12
CA VAL A 100 -10.91 -9.06 -21.68
C VAL A 100 -10.22 -8.43 -22.89
N THR A 101 -10.52 -8.97 -24.06
CA THR A 101 -10.38 -8.23 -25.31
C THR A 101 -11.49 -7.20 -25.34
N SER A 102 -11.16 -5.91 -25.23
CA SER A 102 -12.09 -4.84 -25.57
C SER A 102 -11.42 -3.92 -26.57
N ALA A 103 -11.85 -4.06 -27.83
CA ALA A 103 -11.56 -3.12 -28.89
C ALA A 103 -12.31 -1.81 -28.61
N TYR A 104 -11.59 -0.69 -28.60
CA TYR A 104 -12.18 0.64 -28.63
C TYR A 104 -12.28 1.07 -30.10
N ASP A 105 -13.52 1.24 -30.58
CA ASP A 105 -13.86 1.78 -31.89
C ASP A 105 -14.44 3.19 -31.69
N PRO A 106 -13.79 4.27 -32.21
CA PRO A 106 -14.35 5.60 -32.16
C PRO A 106 -15.11 5.92 -33.45
N LEU A 107 -16.36 6.37 -33.31
CA LEU A 107 -17.00 7.25 -34.28
C LEU A 107 -16.31 8.62 -34.27
#